data_AF-A0A5A5T8N1-F1
#
_entry.id   AF-A0A5A5T8N1-F1
#
_cell.length_a   1.000
_cell.length_b   1.000
_cell.length_c   1.000
_cell.angle_alpha   90.00
_cell.angle_beta   90.00
_cell.angle_gamma   90.00
#
_symmetry.space_group_name_H-M   'P 1'
#
loop_
_entity.id
_entity.type
_entity.pdbx_description
1 polymer ?
#
loop_
_entity_poly.entity_id
_entity_poly.type
_entity_poly.pdbx_seq_one_letter_code
_entity_poly.pdbx_strand_id
1 'polypeptide(L)'
;MDPLSTGPSWTYSSGFNAAIDFCIWILEIDGIHIPPFDLHPEGNGSLRAKGLDTNNWRAWFARVVTSQDQRQSPATLWMSGSEMREALEKLWEAYLLLSDQRGSWDEKIGMKQNTVWPNLWNDLKPYHTSLDALTIHLVNYSKEMVEVFPPTSVVLSIVNGDISTESFTAYTLDAARKLASQFPSHRPKSINTAGQEVSQNQERMNSPRLSVQNQEAVFKEFRSLQPGDTKKCKISRFLDPFVILDIDGMEMAAIPEGIEHQPDKELEVGQEVEIRVLPRSTQDQIAMAFKIIEGN
;
A
#
# COMPACT_ATOMS: atom_id res chain seq x y z
N MET A 1 -9.35 -12.93 33.70
CA MET A 1 -8.36 -12.94 32.61
C MET A 1 -9.05 -13.58 31.43
N ASP A 2 -9.71 -12.76 30.62
CA ASP A 2 -10.26 -13.23 29.34
C ASP A 2 -9.13 -13.25 28.32
N PRO A 3 -8.94 -14.36 27.58
CA PRO A 3 -7.99 -14.39 26.48
C PRO A 3 -8.46 -13.38 25.44
N LEU A 4 -7.64 -12.36 25.21
CA LEU A 4 -7.84 -11.30 24.21
C LEU A 4 -8.30 -11.93 22.89
N SER A 5 -9.59 -11.86 22.62
CA SER A 5 -10.16 -12.25 21.34
C SER A 5 -9.81 -11.16 20.33
N THR A 6 -8.57 -11.21 19.82
CA THR A 6 -8.15 -10.44 18.66
C THR A 6 -8.88 -11.00 17.44
N GLY A 7 -10.16 -10.64 17.29
CA GLY A 7 -10.87 -10.88 16.05
C GLY A 7 -10.09 -10.26 14.89
N PRO A 8 -10.15 -10.84 13.68
CA PRO A 8 -9.44 -10.29 12.54
C PRO A 8 -9.91 -8.85 12.33
N SER A 9 -9.00 -7.90 12.54
CA SER A 9 -9.26 -6.50 12.25
C SER A 9 -9.35 -6.37 10.74
N TRP A 10 -10.52 -6.00 10.22
CA TRP A 10 -10.66 -5.66 8.81
C TRP A 10 -9.66 -4.57 8.43
N THR A 11 -9.01 -4.71 7.28
CA THR A 11 -8.02 -3.75 6.79
C THR A 11 -8.36 -3.23 5.41
N TYR A 12 -7.94 -2.00 5.17
CA TYR A 12 -7.98 -1.36 3.86
C TYR A 12 -6.64 -0.74 3.56
N SER A 13 -6.18 -0.92 2.33
CA SER A 13 -4.97 -0.29 1.82
C SER A 13 -5.20 0.24 0.41
N SER A 14 -4.51 1.34 0.10
CA SER A 14 -4.51 1.92 -1.25
C SER A 14 -3.14 2.51 -1.55
N GLY A 15 -2.61 2.24 -2.74
CA GLY A 15 -1.35 2.83 -3.16
C GLY A 15 -0.91 2.38 -4.55
N PHE A 16 0.15 3.02 -5.04
CA PHE A 16 0.81 2.62 -6.27
C PHE A 16 1.48 1.25 -6.14
N ASN A 17 1.35 0.42 -7.17
CA ASN A 17 2.05 -0.86 -7.28
C ASN A 17 2.72 -0.96 -8.65
N ALA A 18 4.06 -0.89 -8.65
CA ALA A 18 4.86 -0.89 -9.87
C ALA A 18 4.66 -2.15 -10.73
N ALA A 19 4.51 -3.32 -10.11
CA ALA A 19 4.27 -4.57 -10.81
C ALA A 19 2.93 -4.57 -11.59
N ILE A 20 1.88 -4.02 -10.99
CA ILE A 20 0.55 -3.91 -11.62
C ILE A 20 0.56 -2.83 -12.71
N ASP A 21 1.15 -1.67 -12.43
CA ASP A 21 1.26 -0.60 -13.44
C ASP A 21 2.13 -1.03 -14.63
N PHE A 22 3.17 -1.84 -14.42
CA PHE A 22 3.96 -2.45 -15.49
C PHE A 22 3.13 -3.32 -16.43
N CYS A 23 2.24 -4.15 -15.90
CA CYS A 23 1.36 -4.98 -16.73
C CYS A 23 0.47 -4.14 -17.66
N ILE A 24 0.06 -2.95 -17.22
CA ILE A 24 -0.73 -2.00 -18.00
C ILE A 24 0.16 -1.24 -18.99
N TRP A 25 1.32 -0.78 -18.56
CA TRP A 25 2.31 -0.13 -19.43
C TRP A 25 2.72 -1.04 -20.60
N ILE A 26 2.80 -2.36 -20.39
CA ILE A 26 3.03 -3.33 -21.46
C ILE A 26 1.97 -3.26 -22.57
N LEU A 27 0.69 -3.04 -22.20
CA LEU A 27 -0.35 -2.85 -23.20
C LEU A 27 -0.08 -1.60 -24.04
N GLU A 28 0.28 -0.50 -23.39
CA GLU A 28 0.60 0.78 -24.03
C GLU A 28 1.75 0.66 -25.03
N ILE A 29 2.86 0.00 -24.66
CA ILE A 29 4.03 -0.13 -25.55
C ILE A 29 3.82 -1.12 -26.70
N ASP A 30 3.01 -2.16 -26.48
CA ASP A 30 2.79 -3.21 -27.48
C ASP A 30 1.60 -2.90 -28.39
N GLY A 31 0.68 -2.04 -27.94
CA GLY A 31 -0.57 -1.68 -28.63
C GLY A 31 -1.66 -2.72 -28.44
N ILE A 32 -1.65 -3.46 -27.34
CA ILE A 32 -2.64 -4.52 -27.09
C ILE A 32 -3.87 -3.91 -26.43
N HIS A 33 -4.95 -3.76 -27.20
CA HIS A 33 -6.23 -3.26 -26.68
C HIS A 33 -7.01 -4.36 -25.95
N ILE A 34 -7.15 -4.25 -24.62
CA ILE A 34 -7.93 -5.18 -23.79
C ILE A 34 -8.84 -4.37 -22.88
N PRO A 35 -10.17 -4.45 -22.97
CA PRO A 35 -11.06 -3.73 -22.05
C PRO A 35 -10.77 -4.05 -20.57
N PRO A 36 -10.79 -3.08 -19.64
CA PRO A 36 -11.04 -1.64 -19.86
C PRO A 36 -9.78 -0.82 -20.28
N PHE A 37 -8.66 -1.50 -20.54
CA PHE A 37 -7.37 -0.96 -20.97
C PHE A 37 -7.23 -0.90 -22.51
N ASP A 38 -8.25 -0.45 -23.23
CA ASP A 38 -8.30 -0.48 -24.69
C ASP A 38 -8.12 0.90 -25.35
N LEU A 39 -7.77 1.92 -24.56
CA LEU A 39 -7.79 3.31 -24.99
C LEU A 39 -6.39 3.93 -24.96
N HIS A 40 -5.52 3.38 -25.81
CA HIS A 40 -4.16 3.84 -26.04
C HIS A 40 -3.81 3.75 -27.54
N PRO A 41 -2.74 4.41 -28.02
CA PRO A 41 -2.28 4.28 -29.40
C PRO A 41 -1.77 2.86 -29.72
N GLU A 42 -1.63 2.54 -31.01
CA GLU A 42 -0.90 1.35 -31.42
C GLU A 42 0.56 1.43 -30.94
N GLY A 43 1.07 0.29 -30.48
CA GLY A 43 2.43 0.09 -30.05
C GLY A 43 3.25 -0.70 -31.06
N ASN A 44 4.36 -1.29 -30.60
CA ASN A 44 5.31 -1.96 -31.48
C ASN A 44 4.94 -3.42 -31.85
N GLY A 45 3.95 -4.02 -31.18
CA GLY A 45 3.49 -5.39 -31.40
C GLY A 45 4.54 -6.50 -31.18
N SER A 46 5.66 -6.19 -30.53
CA SER A 46 6.77 -7.12 -30.32
C SER A 46 6.43 -8.30 -29.39
N LEU A 47 5.58 -8.07 -28.39
CA LEU A 47 5.08 -9.09 -27.47
C LEU A 47 3.93 -9.88 -28.11
N ARG A 48 3.02 -9.24 -28.86
CA ARG A 48 2.04 -9.96 -29.70
C ARG A 48 2.71 -10.96 -30.63
N ALA A 49 3.80 -10.57 -31.30
CA ALA A 49 4.56 -11.45 -32.18
C ALA A 49 5.19 -12.65 -31.43
N LYS A 50 5.40 -12.54 -30.11
CA LYS A 50 5.89 -13.60 -29.22
C LYS A 50 4.78 -14.38 -28.52
N GLY A 51 3.51 -14.12 -28.84
CA GLY A 51 2.35 -14.85 -28.29
C GLY A 51 1.69 -14.21 -27.08
N LEU A 52 1.96 -12.93 -26.78
CA LEU A 52 1.17 -12.18 -25.81
C LEU A 52 -0.19 -11.83 -26.43
N ASP A 53 -1.20 -12.66 -26.13
CA ASP A 53 -2.59 -12.40 -26.51
C ASP A 53 -3.43 -11.94 -25.29
N THR A 54 -4.68 -11.55 -25.56
CA THR A 54 -5.62 -11.08 -24.53
C THR A 54 -5.83 -12.08 -23.39
N ASN A 55 -5.92 -13.37 -23.69
CA ASN A 55 -6.22 -14.39 -22.69
C ASN A 55 -5.01 -14.64 -21.79
N ASN A 56 -3.82 -14.76 -22.40
CA ASN A 56 -2.58 -14.96 -21.68
C ASN A 56 -2.24 -13.74 -20.82
N TRP A 57 -2.45 -12.52 -21.34
CA TRP A 57 -2.26 -11.29 -20.56
C TRP A 57 -3.24 -11.22 -19.38
N ARG A 58 -4.55 -11.46 -19.58
CA ARG A 58 -5.53 -11.42 -18.48
C ARG A 58 -5.22 -12.43 -17.38
N ALA A 59 -4.87 -13.66 -17.76
CA ALA A 59 -4.51 -14.70 -16.81
C ALA A 59 -3.23 -14.34 -16.02
N TRP A 60 -2.25 -13.73 -16.69
CA TRP A 60 -1.04 -13.24 -16.05
C TRP A 60 -1.30 -12.05 -15.13
N PHE A 61 -2.03 -11.04 -15.60
CA PHE A 61 -2.37 -9.84 -14.84
C PHE A 61 -3.14 -10.19 -13.57
N ALA A 62 -4.13 -11.10 -13.65
CA ALA A 62 -4.83 -11.60 -12.47
C ALA A 62 -3.87 -12.21 -11.44
N ARG A 63 -2.89 -13.03 -11.87
CA ARG A 63 -1.87 -13.59 -10.96
C ARG A 63 -1.03 -12.49 -10.30
N VAL A 64 -0.61 -11.48 -11.06
CA VAL A 64 0.17 -10.34 -10.53
C VAL A 64 -0.64 -9.57 -9.48
N VAL A 65 -1.91 -9.24 -9.77
CA VAL A 65 -2.78 -8.50 -8.84
C VAL A 65 -3.05 -9.30 -7.55
N THR A 66 -3.22 -10.61 -7.66
CA THR A 66 -3.48 -11.49 -6.50
C THR A 66 -2.21 -11.92 -5.75
N SER A 67 -1.03 -11.58 -6.25
CA SER A 67 0.23 -11.91 -5.58
C SER A 67 0.41 -11.08 -4.30
N GLN A 68 0.76 -11.74 -3.20
CA GLN A 68 1.09 -11.06 -1.95
C GLN A 68 2.50 -10.45 -1.97
N ASP A 69 3.38 -10.94 -2.84
CA ASP A 69 4.73 -10.42 -2.99
C ASP A 69 4.78 -9.33 -4.07
N GLN A 70 4.79 -8.08 -3.62
CA GLN A 70 4.90 -6.91 -4.49
C GLN A 70 6.32 -6.62 -4.95
N ARG A 71 7.33 -7.30 -4.39
CA ARG A 71 8.75 -7.13 -4.75
C ARG A 71 9.17 -8.03 -5.90
N GLN A 72 8.39 -9.07 -6.18
CA GLN A 72 8.67 -10.04 -7.21
C GLN A 72 8.47 -9.43 -8.61
N SER A 73 9.40 -9.70 -9.52
CA SER A 73 9.24 -9.36 -10.95
C SER A 73 7.96 -10.01 -11.51
N PRO A 74 7.06 -9.24 -12.15
CA PRO A 74 5.86 -9.78 -12.78
C PRO A 74 6.14 -10.89 -13.80
N ALA A 75 7.31 -10.85 -14.46
CA ALA A 75 7.69 -11.84 -15.47
C ALA A 75 7.78 -13.27 -14.87
N THR A 76 8.14 -13.39 -13.60
CA THR A 76 8.23 -14.70 -12.92
C THR A 76 6.87 -15.39 -12.75
N LEU A 77 5.77 -14.62 -12.76
CA LEU A 77 4.39 -15.11 -12.73
C LEU A 77 3.85 -15.47 -14.13
N TRP A 78 4.68 -15.32 -15.17
CA TRP A 78 4.38 -15.77 -16.52
C TRP A 78 4.63 -17.28 -16.67
N MET A 79 3.59 -18.01 -17.06
CA MET A 79 3.59 -19.48 -17.01
C MET A 79 4.14 -20.17 -18.28
N SER A 80 4.21 -19.48 -19.42
CA SER A 80 4.38 -20.14 -20.73
C SER A 80 5.54 -19.57 -21.56
N GLY A 81 6.51 -20.41 -21.91
CA GLY A 81 7.61 -20.05 -22.83
C GLY A 81 8.69 -19.17 -22.18
N SER A 82 9.94 -19.65 -22.21
CA SER A 82 11.09 -18.90 -21.67
C SER A 82 11.33 -17.59 -22.41
N GLU A 83 11.14 -17.58 -23.74
CA GLU A 83 11.36 -16.38 -24.56
C GLU A 83 10.45 -15.20 -24.17
N MET A 84 9.19 -15.46 -23.80
CA MET A 84 8.28 -14.41 -23.35
C MET A 84 8.69 -13.91 -21.96
N ARG A 85 9.06 -14.83 -21.06
CA ARG A 85 9.53 -14.45 -19.72
C ARG A 85 10.79 -13.58 -19.79
N GLU A 86 11.77 -13.95 -20.62
CA GLU A 86 12.99 -13.16 -20.83
C GLU A 86 12.68 -11.78 -21.42
N ALA A 87 11.74 -11.70 -22.37
CA ALA A 87 11.31 -10.42 -22.94
C ALA A 87 10.62 -9.53 -21.88
N LEU A 88 9.75 -10.10 -21.05
CA LEU A 88 9.09 -9.39 -19.95
C LEU A 88 10.09 -8.94 -18.88
N GLU A 89 11.08 -9.76 -18.53
CA GLU A 89 12.11 -9.40 -17.53
C GLU A 89 12.93 -8.20 -18.02
N LYS A 90 13.36 -8.21 -19.27
CA LYS A 90 14.08 -7.07 -19.86
C LYS A 90 13.24 -5.79 -19.88
N LEU A 91 11.93 -5.90 -20.14
CA LEU A 91 11.01 -4.76 -20.10
C LEU A 91 10.77 -4.28 -18.66
N TRP A 92 10.75 -5.18 -17.69
CA TRP A 92 10.60 -4.85 -16.28
C TRP A 92 11.78 -4.02 -15.77
N GLU A 93 13.02 -4.40 -16.11
CA GLU A 93 14.22 -3.59 -15.79
C GLU A 93 14.13 -2.18 -16.38
N ALA A 94 13.69 -2.05 -17.63
CA ALA A 94 13.51 -0.76 -18.28
C ALA A 94 12.38 0.05 -17.61
N TYR A 95 11.30 -0.61 -17.20
CA TYR A 95 10.16 0.01 -16.55
C TYR A 95 10.50 0.51 -15.14
N LEU A 96 11.34 -0.17 -14.37
CA LEU A 96 11.75 0.29 -13.03
C LEU A 96 12.41 1.68 -13.06
N LEU A 97 13.08 2.04 -14.16
CA LEU A 97 13.64 3.38 -14.34
C LEU A 97 12.55 4.46 -14.59
N LEU A 98 11.37 4.04 -15.04
CA LEU A 98 10.21 4.88 -15.32
C LEU A 98 9.19 4.87 -14.18
N SER A 99 9.19 3.86 -13.33
CA SER A 99 8.17 3.68 -12.28
C SER A 99 8.16 4.84 -11.30
N ASP A 100 9.32 5.43 -10.98
CA ASP A 100 9.40 6.61 -10.10
C ASP A 100 8.67 7.82 -10.70
N GLN A 101 8.80 8.02 -12.01
CA GLN A 101 8.10 9.08 -12.71
C GLN A 101 6.60 8.78 -12.79
N ARG A 102 6.25 7.54 -13.14
CA ARG A 102 4.87 7.09 -13.28
C ARG A 102 4.12 7.02 -11.95
N GLY A 103 4.82 6.83 -10.84
CA GLY A 103 4.30 6.81 -9.46
C GLY A 103 4.51 8.12 -8.71
N SER A 104 5.06 9.17 -9.32
CA SER A 104 5.34 10.45 -8.64
C SER A 104 4.10 11.16 -8.08
N TRP A 105 2.90 10.77 -8.51
CA TRP A 105 1.64 11.25 -7.93
C TRP A 105 1.27 10.55 -6.62
N ASP A 106 1.86 9.39 -6.30
CA ASP A 106 1.48 8.58 -5.14
C ASP A 106 1.70 9.35 -3.83
N GLU A 107 2.80 10.13 -3.73
CA GLU A 107 3.03 11.02 -2.58
C GLU A 107 1.92 12.09 -2.44
N LYS A 108 1.50 12.68 -3.56
CA LYS A 108 0.43 13.70 -3.57
C LYS A 108 -0.91 13.10 -3.16
N ILE A 109 -1.20 11.88 -3.64
CA ILE A 109 -2.39 11.14 -3.24
C ILE A 109 -2.30 10.77 -1.76
N GLY A 110 -1.16 10.27 -1.28
CA GLY A 110 -0.87 9.99 0.13
C GLY A 110 -1.25 11.14 1.06
N MET A 111 -0.85 12.36 0.70
CA MET A 111 -1.24 13.57 1.44
C MET A 111 -2.76 13.84 1.40
N LYS A 112 -3.42 13.60 0.26
CA LYS A 112 -4.88 13.71 0.14
C LYS A 112 -5.61 12.64 0.97
N GLN A 113 -5.08 11.42 1.10
CA GLN A 113 -5.74 10.36 1.87
C GLN A 113 -5.92 10.77 3.33
N ASN A 114 -4.86 11.32 3.93
CA ASN A 114 -4.84 11.72 5.34
C ASN A 114 -5.76 12.92 5.65
N THR A 115 -6.02 13.77 4.66
CA THR A 115 -6.74 15.03 4.84
C THR A 115 -8.18 14.98 4.36
N VAL A 116 -8.46 14.22 3.29
CA VAL A 116 -9.74 14.28 2.56
C VAL A 116 -10.53 12.97 2.63
N TRP A 117 -9.90 11.84 2.98
CA TRP A 117 -10.59 10.53 3.01
C TRP A 117 -10.91 9.96 4.40
N PRO A 118 -11.13 10.75 5.48
CA PRO A 118 -11.43 10.16 6.80
C PRO A 118 -12.79 9.46 6.83
N ASN A 119 -13.70 9.78 5.91
CA ASN A 119 -15.03 9.16 5.87
C ASN A 119 -15.06 7.81 5.14
N LEU A 120 -14.07 7.52 4.28
CA LEU A 120 -14.08 6.30 3.47
C LEU A 120 -14.11 5.04 4.34
N TRP A 121 -13.41 5.05 5.48
CA TRP A 121 -13.49 3.97 6.47
C TRP A 121 -14.91 3.73 6.98
N ASN A 122 -15.64 4.79 7.30
CA ASN A 122 -17.02 4.69 7.77
C ASN A 122 -17.95 4.23 6.64
N ASP A 123 -17.72 4.69 5.42
CA ASP A 123 -18.50 4.32 4.24
C ASP A 123 -18.28 2.85 3.85
N LEU A 124 -17.10 2.29 4.15
CA LEU A 124 -16.76 0.88 3.93
C LEU A 124 -17.26 -0.06 5.04
N LYS A 125 -17.69 0.48 6.19
CA LYS A 125 -18.18 -0.30 7.34
C LYS A 125 -19.20 -1.40 7.00
N PRO A 126 -20.17 -1.21 6.08
CA PRO A 126 -21.09 -2.27 5.68
C PRO A 126 -20.41 -3.53 5.12
N TYR A 127 -19.20 -3.40 4.56
CA TYR A 127 -18.48 -4.50 3.91
C TYR A 127 -17.47 -5.20 4.83
N HIS A 128 -17.22 -4.69 6.05
CA HIS A 128 -16.22 -5.25 6.98
C HIS A 128 -16.52 -6.68 7.43
N THR A 129 -17.76 -7.14 7.27
CA THR A 129 -18.17 -8.50 7.63
C THR A 129 -18.18 -9.47 6.45
N SER A 130 -18.13 -8.95 5.22
CA SER A 130 -18.19 -9.73 3.97
C SER A 130 -16.85 -9.85 3.26
N LEU A 131 -15.91 -8.96 3.56
CA LEU A 131 -14.56 -8.93 3.00
C LEU A 131 -13.58 -9.06 4.15
N ASP A 132 -12.51 -9.85 3.99
CA ASP A 132 -11.45 -9.93 4.99
C ASP A 132 -10.56 -8.68 4.95
N ALA A 133 -10.32 -8.15 3.75
CA ALA A 133 -9.59 -6.92 3.49
C ALA A 133 -10.06 -6.28 2.17
N LEU A 134 -9.67 -5.03 1.93
CA LEU A 134 -9.79 -4.37 0.62
C LEU A 134 -8.45 -3.74 0.23
N THR A 135 -7.90 -4.16 -0.89
CA THR A 135 -6.64 -3.62 -1.45
C THR A 135 -6.92 -2.90 -2.75
N ILE A 136 -6.57 -1.61 -2.80
CA ILE A 136 -6.73 -0.78 -3.99
C ILE A 136 -5.35 -0.49 -4.59
N HIS A 137 -5.16 -0.95 -5.82
CA HIS A 137 -3.98 -0.71 -6.61
C HIS A 137 -4.23 0.49 -7.51
N LEU A 138 -3.49 1.57 -7.26
CA LEU A 138 -3.54 2.78 -8.09
C LEU A 138 -2.54 2.64 -9.24
N VAL A 139 -2.97 2.92 -10.46
CA VAL A 139 -2.16 2.75 -11.68
C VAL A 139 -2.27 3.98 -12.56
N ASN A 140 -1.21 4.32 -13.29
CA ASN A 140 -1.23 5.46 -14.19
C ASN A 140 -1.84 5.03 -15.53
N TYR A 141 -3.02 5.57 -15.86
CA TYR A 141 -3.67 5.27 -17.13
C TYR A 141 -4.39 6.50 -17.68
N SER A 142 -4.44 6.63 -19.00
CA SER A 142 -4.93 7.84 -19.67
C SER A 142 -6.44 8.10 -19.48
N LYS A 143 -7.19 7.11 -18.99
CA LYS A 143 -8.63 7.17 -18.78
C LYS A 143 -9.04 6.53 -17.47
N GLU A 144 -10.16 7.01 -16.95
CA GLU A 144 -10.79 6.46 -15.76
C GLU A 144 -11.25 5.03 -15.99
N MET A 145 -10.83 4.11 -15.14
CA MET A 145 -11.25 2.71 -15.16
C MET A 145 -11.21 2.11 -13.75
N VAL A 146 -12.00 1.05 -13.60
CA VAL A 146 -12.14 0.25 -12.39
C VAL A 146 -12.23 -1.20 -12.80
N GLU A 147 -11.29 -2.03 -12.35
CA GLU A 147 -11.34 -3.48 -12.55
C GLU A 147 -11.26 -4.19 -11.20
N VAL A 148 -12.14 -5.16 -10.98
CA VAL A 148 -12.28 -5.87 -9.70
C VAL A 148 -11.64 -7.25 -9.80
N PHE A 149 -10.75 -7.57 -8.87
CA PHE A 149 -10.02 -8.83 -8.79
C PHE A 149 -10.34 -9.54 -7.48
N PRO A 150 -11.19 -10.57 -7.51
CA PRO A 150 -11.53 -11.36 -6.33
C PRO A 150 -10.29 -12.01 -5.68
N PRO A 151 -10.27 -12.18 -4.34
CA PRO A 151 -11.38 -11.88 -3.42
C PRO A 151 -11.42 -10.45 -2.87
N THR A 152 -10.33 -9.68 -2.96
CA THR A 152 -10.17 -8.44 -2.16
C THR A 152 -9.50 -7.29 -2.91
N SER A 153 -9.12 -7.45 -4.18
CA SER A 153 -8.30 -6.48 -4.90
C SER A 153 -9.11 -5.67 -5.90
N VAL A 154 -8.74 -4.41 -6.07
CA VAL A 154 -9.32 -3.48 -7.04
C VAL A 154 -8.18 -2.74 -7.72
N VAL A 155 -8.24 -2.59 -9.04
CA VAL A 155 -7.32 -1.72 -9.78
C VAL A 155 -8.09 -0.47 -10.21
N LEU A 156 -7.56 0.71 -9.83
CA LEU A 156 -8.12 2.02 -10.15
C LEU A 156 -7.09 2.87 -10.89
N SER A 157 -7.49 3.47 -11.99
CA SER A 157 -6.61 4.42 -12.71
C SER A 157 -6.55 5.78 -12.04
N ILE A 158 -5.38 6.38 -12.09
CA ILE A 158 -5.11 7.79 -11.86
C ILE A 158 -4.91 8.45 -13.22
N VAL A 159 -5.71 9.47 -13.53
CA VAL A 159 -5.69 10.15 -14.83
C VAL A 159 -4.88 11.42 -14.72
N ASN A 160 -3.79 11.52 -15.49
CA ASN A 160 -2.88 12.67 -15.46
C ASN A 160 -2.32 12.97 -14.06
N GLY A 161 -2.08 11.93 -13.26
CA GLY A 161 -1.57 12.06 -11.89
C GLY A 161 -2.58 12.62 -10.89
N ASP A 162 -3.88 12.62 -11.21
CA ASP A 162 -4.93 13.01 -10.28
C ASP A 162 -6.13 12.05 -10.30
N ILE A 163 -6.83 12.00 -9.16
CA ILE A 163 -8.16 11.41 -9.03
C ILE A 163 -8.96 12.28 -8.06
N SER A 164 -10.18 12.61 -8.44
CA SER A 164 -11.05 13.38 -7.55
C SER A 164 -11.44 12.51 -6.35
N THR A 165 -11.59 13.12 -5.17
CA THR A 165 -12.06 12.40 -3.98
C THR A 165 -13.43 11.75 -4.20
N GLU A 166 -14.32 12.43 -4.92
CA GLU A 166 -15.66 11.93 -5.23
C GLU A 166 -15.58 10.67 -6.11
N SER A 167 -14.81 10.72 -7.21
CA SER A 167 -14.60 9.58 -8.10
C SER A 167 -13.94 8.41 -7.36
N PHE A 168 -12.88 8.68 -6.59
CA PHE A 168 -12.18 7.66 -5.81
C PHE A 168 -13.11 6.95 -4.82
N THR A 169 -13.90 7.73 -4.08
CA THR A 169 -14.86 7.19 -3.09
C THR A 169 -15.96 6.38 -3.79
N ALA A 170 -16.55 6.91 -4.85
CA ALA A 170 -17.60 6.23 -5.61
C ALA A 170 -17.11 4.90 -6.21
N TYR A 171 -15.94 4.90 -6.84
CA TYR A 171 -15.33 3.70 -7.42
C TYR A 171 -14.95 2.66 -6.36
N THR A 172 -14.40 3.11 -5.23
CA THR A 172 -14.06 2.23 -4.10
C THR A 172 -15.29 1.54 -3.53
N LEU A 173 -16.38 2.29 -3.27
CA LEU A 173 -17.60 1.74 -2.69
C LEU A 173 -18.32 0.79 -3.65
N ASP A 174 -18.34 1.10 -4.95
CA ASP A 174 -18.91 0.21 -5.96
C ASP A 174 -18.10 -1.10 -6.09
N ALA A 175 -16.77 -0.99 -6.09
CA ALA A 175 -15.89 -2.16 -6.13
C ALA A 175 -16.03 -3.05 -4.88
N ALA A 176 -16.06 -2.45 -3.68
CA ALA A 176 -16.30 -3.17 -2.44
C ALA A 176 -17.64 -3.91 -2.44
N ARG A 177 -18.71 -3.25 -2.95
CA ARG A 177 -20.02 -3.89 -3.13
C ARG A 177 -19.96 -5.09 -4.07
N LYS A 178 -19.28 -4.94 -5.22
CA LYS A 178 -19.10 -6.02 -6.20
C LYS A 178 -18.36 -7.20 -5.59
N LEU A 179 -17.24 -6.97 -4.91
CA LEU A 179 -16.48 -8.00 -4.21
C LEU A 179 -17.34 -8.71 -3.15
N ALA A 180 -18.03 -7.95 -2.29
CA ALA A 180 -18.88 -8.50 -1.23
C ALA A 180 -20.02 -9.36 -1.79
N SER A 181 -20.59 -8.98 -2.95
CA SER A 181 -21.68 -9.73 -3.59
C SER A 181 -21.24 -11.07 -4.21
N GLN A 182 -19.95 -11.22 -4.55
CA GLN A 182 -19.41 -12.46 -5.11
C GLN A 182 -19.14 -13.52 -4.04
N PHE A 183 -18.98 -13.11 -2.78
CA PHE A 183 -18.76 -14.01 -1.64
C PHE A 183 -19.83 -13.82 -0.56
N PRO A 184 -21.11 -14.12 -0.85
CA PRO A 184 -22.23 -13.89 0.08
C PRO A 184 -22.19 -14.77 1.34
N SER A 185 -21.11 -15.53 1.57
CA SER A 185 -21.07 -16.70 2.45
C SER A 185 -19.79 -16.82 3.30
N HIS A 186 -19.15 -15.73 3.69
CA HIS A 186 -18.48 -15.74 4.99
C HIS A 186 -19.54 -15.54 6.06
N ARG A 187 -20.27 -16.63 6.31
CA ARG A 187 -21.18 -16.75 7.44
C ARG A 187 -20.38 -16.25 8.65
N PRO A 188 -20.80 -15.19 9.35
CA PRO A 188 -20.08 -14.74 10.52
C PRO A 188 -19.89 -15.96 11.41
N LYS A 189 -18.64 -16.35 11.67
CA LYS A 189 -18.36 -17.27 12.78
C LYS A 189 -19.11 -16.66 13.95
N SER A 190 -20.11 -17.36 14.49
CA SER A 190 -20.97 -16.79 15.53
C SER A 190 -20.09 -16.47 16.73
N ILE A 191 -19.62 -15.22 16.82
CA ILE A 191 -18.93 -14.71 17.98
C ILE A 191 -20.06 -14.32 18.93
N ASN A 192 -20.45 -15.26 19.79
CA ASN A 192 -21.35 -15.03 20.92
C ASN A 192 -20.62 -14.20 21.99
N THR A 193 -20.29 -12.93 21.74
CA THR A 193 -19.87 -12.01 22.82
C THR A 193 -20.05 -10.55 22.38
N ALA A 194 -21.30 -10.07 22.36
CA ALA A 194 -21.60 -8.67 22.16
C ALA A 194 -21.71 -7.98 23.52
N GLY A 195 -20.73 -7.13 23.84
CA GLY A 195 -20.91 -6.12 24.88
C GLY A 195 -19.65 -5.77 25.67
N GLN A 196 -18.57 -5.28 25.02
CA GLN A 196 -17.61 -4.38 25.71
C GLN A 196 -16.55 -3.68 24.83
N GLU A 197 -16.42 -3.96 23.53
CA GLU A 197 -15.28 -3.47 22.72
C GLU A 197 -15.41 -2.07 22.06
N VAL A 198 -16.48 -1.31 22.31
CA VAL A 198 -16.67 0.01 21.67
C VAL A 198 -15.78 1.11 22.29
N SER A 199 -15.21 0.91 23.48
CA SER A 199 -14.50 2.00 24.19
C SER A 199 -13.04 2.25 23.76
N GLN A 200 -12.24 1.23 23.39
CA GLN A 200 -10.79 1.43 23.23
C GLN A 200 -10.38 2.05 21.87
N ASN A 201 -11.09 1.78 20.78
CA ASN A 201 -10.83 2.44 19.50
C ASN A 201 -11.43 3.85 19.42
N GLN A 202 -12.45 4.15 20.24
CA GLN A 202 -13.03 5.49 20.34
C GLN A 202 -12.18 6.43 21.22
N GLU A 203 -11.47 5.90 22.22
CA GLU A 203 -10.45 6.67 22.96
C GLU A 203 -9.25 7.08 22.09
N ARG A 204 -8.88 6.30 21.06
CA ARG A 204 -7.76 6.62 20.14
C ARG A 204 -8.05 7.73 19.13
N MET A 205 -9.31 7.92 18.72
CA MET A 205 -9.71 9.12 17.98
C MET A 205 -9.82 10.36 18.87
N ASN A 206 -9.81 10.18 20.19
CA ASN A 206 -9.90 11.24 21.20
C ASN A 206 -8.56 11.57 21.85
N SER A 207 -7.46 10.88 21.52
CA SER A 207 -6.11 11.38 21.85
C SER A 207 -5.97 12.78 21.25
N PRO A 208 -5.52 13.80 22.00
CA PRO A 208 -5.39 15.15 21.49
C PRO A 208 -4.42 15.13 20.31
N ARG A 209 -4.97 15.16 19.10
CA ARG A 209 -4.19 15.34 17.88
C ARG A 209 -3.47 16.67 18.03
N LEU A 210 -2.15 16.66 17.82
CA LEU A 210 -1.40 17.89 17.60
C LEU A 210 -2.16 18.72 16.55
N SER A 211 -2.30 20.02 16.80
CA SER A 211 -2.87 20.91 15.78
C SER A 211 -2.05 20.76 14.49
N VAL A 212 -2.67 21.01 13.33
CA VAL A 212 -1.97 20.93 12.04
C VAL A 212 -0.68 21.79 12.05
N GLN A 213 -0.70 22.94 12.72
CA GLN A 213 0.47 23.81 12.91
C GLN A 213 1.58 23.16 13.74
N ASN A 214 1.23 22.40 14.79
CA ASN A 214 2.21 21.70 15.60
C ASN A 214 2.81 20.48 14.85
N GLN A 215 2.00 19.78 14.06
CA GLN A 215 2.50 18.70 13.21
C GLN A 215 3.51 19.22 12.17
N GLU A 216 3.25 20.36 11.55
CA GLU A 216 4.17 20.97 10.59
C GLU A 216 5.49 21.42 11.22
N ALA A 217 5.45 21.96 12.45
CA ALA A 217 6.64 22.34 13.20
C ALA A 217 7.51 21.11 13.55
N VAL A 218 6.90 20.05 14.08
CA VAL A 218 7.60 18.79 14.39
C VAL A 218 8.17 18.16 13.12
N PHE A 219 7.40 18.15 12.02
CA PHE A 219 7.88 17.63 10.74
C PHE A 219 9.03 18.44 10.15
N LYS A 220 9.02 19.76 10.33
CA LYS A 220 10.10 20.66 9.90
C LYS A 220 11.38 20.45 10.71
N GLU A 221 11.27 20.33 12.03
CA GLU A 221 12.40 19.96 12.90
C GLU A 221 12.98 18.61 12.48
N PHE A 222 12.11 17.63 12.26
CA PHE A 222 12.53 16.29 11.87
C PHE A 222 13.21 16.26 10.48
N ARG A 223 12.68 17.01 9.50
CA ARG A 223 13.33 17.18 8.18
C ARG A 223 14.68 17.90 8.25
N SER A 224 14.95 18.63 9.32
CA SER A 224 16.23 19.31 9.51
C SER A 224 17.32 18.39 10.03
N LEU A 225 16.97 17.22 10.58
CA LEU A 225 17.92 16.23 11.05
C LEU A 225 18.84 15.74 9.92
N GLN A 226 20.14 15.78 10.19
CA GLN A 226 21.21 15.31 9.32
C GLN A 226 21.69 13.92 9.74
N PRO A 227 22.28 13.14 8.82
CA PRO A 227 22.96 11.90 9.19
C PRO A 227 23.99 12.13 10.29
N GLY A 228 23.89 11.35 11.37
CA GLY A 228 24.70 11.47 12.58
C GLY A 228 24.00 12.17 13.75
N ASP A 229 22.95 12.94 13.51
CA ASP A 229 22.16 13.58 14.58
C ASP A 229 21.50 12.52 15.47
N THR A 230 21.34 12.84 16.76
CA THR A 230 20.64 11.98 17.72
C THR A 230 19.36 12.64 18.23
N LYS A 231 18.36 11.80 18.55
CA LYS A 231 17.07 12.26 19.09
C LYS A 231 16.55 11.23 20.08
N LYS A 232 15.97 11.71 21.19
CA LYS A 232 15.23 10.86 22.13
C LYS A 232 13.80 10.70 21.68
N CYS A 233 13.26 9.50 21.82
CA CYS A 233 11.90 9.17 21.42
C CYS A 233 11.37 8.01 22.26
N LYS A 234 10.07 7.74 22.14
CA LYS A 234 9.41 6.64 22.84
C LYS A 234 8.90 5.62 21.84
N ILE A 235 9.02 4.33 22.13
CA ILE A 235 8.47 3.30 21.24
C ILE A 235 6.94 3.32 21.36
N SER A 236 6.24 3.62 20.28
CA SER A 236 4.77 3.59 20.25
C SER A 236 4.25 2.18 19.96
N ARG A 237 4.81 1.50 18.96
CA ARG A 237 4.38 0.15 18.53
C ARG A 237 5.37 -0.47 17.55
N PHE A 238 5.18 -1.76 17.28
CA PHE A 238 5.95 -2.52 16.28
C PHE A 238 5.11 -2.78 15.03
N LEU A 239 5.74 -2.68 13.86
CA LEU A 239 5.18 -3.02 12.55
C LEU A 239 6.26 -3.74 11.74
N ASP A 240 6.47 -5.04 11.93
CA ASP A 240 7.54 -5.81 11.29
C ASP A 240 7.76 -5.43 9.80
N PRO A 241 8.96 -4.95 9.38
CA PRO A 241 10.23 -4.86 10.13
C PRO A 241 10.51 -3.53 10.85
N PHE A 242 9.52 -2.65 10.92
CA PHE A 242 9.62 -1.30 11.48
C PHE A 242 9.31 -1.23 12.98
N VAL A 243 9.89 -0.22 13.61
CA VAL A 243 9.50 0.30 14.93
C VAL A 243 8.84 1.65 14.71
N ILE A 244 7.66 1.86 15.28
CA ILE A 244 7.01 3.17 15.30
C ILE A 244 7.46 3.91 16.55
N LEU A 245 8.10 5.06 16.34
CA LEU A 245 8.64 5.94 17.38
C LEU A 245 7.72 7.14 17.52
N ASP A 246 7.35 7.47 18.75
CA ASP A 246 6.74 8.74 19.12
C ASP A 246 7.86 9.76 19.41
N ILE A 247 7.95 10.76 18.54
CA ILE A 247 8.87 11.89 18.65
C ILE A 247 8.01 13.13 18.88
N ASP A 248 7.96 13.57 20.15
CA ASP A 248 7.24 14.79 20.55
C ASP A 248 5.75 14.80 20.13
N GLY A 249 5.09 13.63 20.16
CA GLY A 249 3.68 13.44 19.81
C GLY A 249 3.44 13.06 18.34
N MET A 250 4.49 12.81 17.56
CA MET A 250 4.41 12.38 16.17
C MET A 250 4.94 10.95 16.01
N GLU A 251 4.11 10.07 15.47
CA GLU A 251 4.50 8.70 15.14
C GLU A 251 5.31 8.64 13.84
N MET A 252 6.49 8.02 13.89
CA MET A 252 7.42 7.85 12.77
C MET A 252 7.86 6.40 12.65
N ALA A 253 7.88 5.87 11.43
CA ALA A 253 8.42 4.54 11.16
C ALA A 253 9.95 4.59 11.04
N ALA A 254 10.63 3.73 11.78
CA ALA A 254 12.08 3.54 11.76
C ALA A 254 12.42 2.08 11.49
N ILE A 255 13.48 1.85 10.72
CA ILE A 255 14.09 0.52 10.60
C ILE A 255 15.31 0.49 11.53
N PRO A 256 15.32 -0.37 12.57
CA PRO A 256 16.46 -0.49 13.45
C PRO A 256 17.64 -1.17 12.73
N GLU A 257 18.80 -0.53 12.72
CA GLU A 257 20.04 -1.13 12.23
C GLU A 257 20.57 -2.17 13.22
N GLY A 258 20.88 -3.37 12.73
CA GLY A 258 21.51 -4.43 13.53
C GLY A 258 20.55 -5.26 14.38
N ILE A 259 19.26 -4.92 14.42
CA ILE A 259 18.24 -5.79 15.01
C ILE A 259 17.73 -6.70 13.89
N GLU A 260 18.27 -7.92 13.81
CA GLU A 260 17.82 -8.90 12.83
C GLU A 260 16.39 -9.36 13.19
N HIS A 261 15.44 -8.88 12.40
CA HIS A 261 14.10 -9.42 12.16
C HIS A 261 13.05 -9.37 13.27
N GLN A 262 13.35 -9.04 14.54
CA GLN A 262 12.32 -9.06 15.60
C GLN A 262 12.53 -7.98 16.68
N PRO A 263 12.26 -6.69 16.38
CA PRO A 263 12.46 -5.60 17.33
C PRO A 263 11.58 -5.68 18.58
N ASP A 264 10.46 -6.39 18.53
CA ASP A 264 9.56 -6.65 19.65
C ASP A 264 10.15 -7.59 20.72
N LYS A 265 11.28 -8.25 20.44
CA LYS A 265 12.00 -9.07 21.42
C LYS A 265 13.02 -8.30 22.26
N GLU A 266 13.53 -7.20 21.72
CA GLU A 266 14.60 -6.42 22.34
C GLU A 266 14.09 -5.10 22.94
N LEU A 267 12.89 -4.69 22.57
CA LEU A 267 12.32 -3.40 22.90
C LEU A 267 10.89 -3.53 23.41
N GLU A 268 10.45 -2.57 24.23
CA GLU A 268 9.10 -2.54 24.78
C GLU A 268 8.30 -1.31 24.32
N VAL A 269 6.99 -1.47 24.11
CA VAL A 269 6.10 -0.33 23.89
C VAL A 269 6.14 0.58 25.12
N GLY A 270 6.50 1.83 24.87
CA GLY A 270 6.66 2.87 25.88
C GLY A 270 8.08 3.04 26.38
N GLN A 271 9.03 2.23 25.94
CA GLN A 271 10.45 2.42 26.23
C GLN A 271 10.97 3.71 25.60
N GLU A 272 11.71 4.50 26.36
CA GLU A 272 12.46 5.64 25.82
C GLU A 272 13.79 5.15 25.22
N VAL A 273 14.07 5.55 23.99
CA VAL A 273 15.29 5.19 23.27
C VAL A 273 15.92 6.43 22.65
N GLU A 274 17.25 6.44 22.58
CA GLU A 274 18.00 7.42 21.79
C GLU A 274 18.38 6.83 20.44
N ILE A 275 17.93 7.47 19.37
CA ILE A 275 18.17 7.05 17.99
C ILE A 275 19.23 7.94 17.34
N ARG A 276 20.08 7.36 16.48
CA ARG A 276 20.96 8.09 15.57
C ARG A 276 20.46 8.02 14.14
N VAL A 277 20.32 9.16 13.49
CA VAL A 277 19.91 9.27 12.07
C VAL A 277 21.01 8.68 11.19
N LEU A 278 20.69 7.65 10.40
CA LEU A 278 21.64 7.09 9.44
C LEU A 278 21.57 7.83 8.09
N PRO A 279 22.63 7.76 7.26
CA PRO A 279 22.58 8.27 5.90
C PRO A 279 21.41 7.66 5.13
N ARG A 280 20.64 8.48 4.41
CA ARG A 280 19.55 7.97 3.57
C ARG A 280 20.13 7.04 2.50
N SER A 281 19.70 5.79 2.53
CA SER A 281 19.80 4.90 1.39
C SER A 281 19.01 5.53 0.23
N THR A 282 19.58 5.54 -0.97
CA THR A 282 18.86 5.99 -2.18
C THR A 282 17.65 5.11 -2.52
N GLN A 283 17.49 3.96 -1.87
CA GLN A 283 16.46 2.96 -2.14
C GLN A 283 15.19 3.11 -1.28
N ASP A 284 15.25 3.75 -0.11
CA ASP A 284 14.10 3.81 0.81
C ASP A 284 13.80 5.26 1.22
N GLN A 285 12.87 5.91 0.50
CA GLN A 285 12.45 7.28 0.81
C GLN A 285 11.40 7.35 1.96
N ILE A 286 10.84 6.21 2.36
CA ILE A 286 9.65 6.13 3.22
C ILE A 286 10.01 5.95 4.71
N ALA A 287 11.17 5.37 5.02
CA ALA A 287 11.61 5.16 6.39
C ALA A 287 13.05 5.65 6.59
N MET A 288 13.31 6.39 7.67
CA MET A 288 14.69 6.66 8.05
C MET A 288 15.25 5.45 8.81
N ALA A 289 16.44 5.02 8.41
CA ALA A 289 17.18 4.03 9.15
C ALA A 289 17.78 4.70 10.39
N PHE A 290 17.68 4.02 11.53
CA PHE A 290 18.23 4.51 12.79
C PHE A 290 18.98 3.42 13.51
N LYS A 291 20.01 3.80 14.26
CA LYS A 291 20.66 2.94 15.23
C LYS A 291 20.22 3.34 16.63
N ILE A 292 19.75 2.38 17.42
CA ILE A 292 19.50 2.58 18.85
C ILE A 292 20.86 2.64 19.55
N ILE A 293 21.15 3.76 20.21
CA ILE A 293 22.47 4.00 20.81
C ILE A 293 22.53 3.39 22.22
N GLU A 294 21.48 3.57 23.03
CA GLU A 294 21.33 3.00 24.37
C GLU A 294 19.84 2.79 24.70
N GLY A 295 19.50 1.62 25.24
CA GLY A 295 18.24 1.38 25.96
C GLY A 295 18.59 1.16 27.43
N ASN A 296 18.07 2.01 28.32
CA ASN A 296 18.11 1.72 29.76
C ASN A 296 17.04 0.69 30.13
#